data_AF-A0A929ZKQ1-F1
#
_entry.id   AF-A0A929ZKQ1-F1
#
_cell.length_a   1.000
_cell.length_b   1.000
_cell.length_c   1.000
_cell.angle_alpha   90.00
_cell.angle_beta   90.00
_cell.angle_gamma   90.00
#
_symmetry.space_group_name_H-M   'P 1'
#
loop_
_entity.id
_entity.type
_entity.pdbx_description
1 polymer ?
#
loop_
_entity_poly.entity_id
_entity_poly.type
_entity_poly.pdbx_seq_one_letter_code
_entity_poly.pdbx_strand_id
1 'polypeptide(L)'
;LKIAYAFILTMPGVPFIYYGDEIGMRYMKDIRSKEGGFHRTGSRTPMQWDNNANKGFSTAETQQLYLAVDPSKDAPTVENQLHDKDSLYSITKSLVALRHMHADLQADADFNVIYAEKEKMPFVYKRGKLILAINPSSVEETISLDELQGYKPIYTIGKASIEDTTLTIGPSSFVVLQRG
;
A
#
# COMPACT_ATOMS: atom_id res chain seq x y z
N LEU A 1 -4.49 1.85 3.65
CA LEU A 1 -3.82 0.69 3.00
C LEU A 1 -2.89 1.12 1.88
N LYS A 2 -3.38 1.76 0.80
CA LYS A 2 -2.54 2.18 -0.36
C LYS A 2 -1.22 2.87 0.02
N ILE A 3 -1.26 3.86 0.92
CA ILE A 3 -0.04 4.56 1.36
C ILE A 3 0.92 3.70 2.19
N ALA A 4 0.44 2.65 2.86
CA ALA A 4 1.30 1.70 3.56
C ALA A 4 2.09 0.85 2.56
N TYR A 5 1.45 0.41 1.47
CA TYR A 5 2.15 -0.24 0.35
C TYR A 5 3.13 0.71 -0.32
N ALA A 6 2.74 1.97 -0.53
CA ALA A 6 3.63 2.97 -1.07
C ALA A 6 4.89 3.10 -0.22
N PHE A 7 4.73 3.23 1.09
CA PHE A 7 5.84 3.27 2.05
C PHE A 7 6.71 2.01 1.95
N ILE A 8 6.15 0.81 2.10
CA ILE A 8 6.92 -0.45 2.09
C ILE A 8 7.66 -0.66 0.76
N LEU A 9 7.01 -0.39 -0.38
CA LEU A 9 7.59 -0.59 -1.71
C LEU A 9 8.64 0.47 -2.09
N THR A 10 8.75 1.55 -1.33
CA THR A 10 9.71 2.63 -1.59
C THR A 10 10.76 2.81 -0.50
N MET A 11 10.73 1.97 0.54
CA MET A 11 11.83 1.80 1.49
C MET A 11 12.98 0.95 0.92
N PRO A 12 14.21 1.07 1.48
CA PRO A 12 15.30 0.16 1.22
C PRO A 12 14.95 -1.30 1.58
N GLY A 13 15.69 -2.24 0.99
CA GLY A 13 15.46 -3.68 1.17
C GLY A 13 14.51 -4.30 0.15
N VAL A 14 14.17 -5.57 0.38
CA VAL A 14 13.31 -6.37 -0.50
C VAL A 14 11.90 -6.43 0.10
N PRO A 15 10.91 -5.76 -0.50
CA PRO A 15 9.54 -5.81 0.00
C PRO A 15 8.90 -7.17 -0.30
N PHE A 16 8.10 -7.67 0.64
CA PHE A 16 7.32 -8.90 0.48
C PHE A 16 5.83 -8.56 0.59
N ILE A 17 5.03 -9.12 -0.33
CA ILE A 17 3.57 -9.02 -0.34
C ILE A 17 3.05 -10.45 -0.17
N TYR A 18 2.22 -10.69 0.85
CA TYR A 18 1.61 -12.00 1.05
C TYR A 18 0.43 -12.20 0.08
N TYR A 19 -0.11 -13.40 -0.09
CA TYR A 19 -1.27 -13.53 -0.98
C TYR A 19 -2.50 -12.86 -0.35
N GLY A 20 -3.29 -12.15 -1.15
CA GLY A 20 -4.51 -11.49 -0.68
C GLY A 20 -4.28 -10.09 -0.12
N ASP A 21 -3.05 -9.77 0.27
CA ASP A 21 -2.63 -8.46 0.75
C ASP A 21 -2.88 -7.38 -0.31
N GLU A 22 -2.59 -7.69 -1.57
CA GLU A 22 -2.73 -6.80 -2.73
C GLU A 22 -4.19 -6.45 -3.05
N ILE A 23 -5.14 -7.30 -2.65
CA ILE A 23 -6.59 -7.03 -2.76
C ILE A 23 -7.19 -6.58 -1.42
N GLY A 24 -6.41 -6.58 -0.34
CA GLY A 24 -6.85 -6.17 0.99
C GLY A 24 -7.71 -7.22 1.70
N MET A 25 -7.42 -8.50 1.49
CA MET A 25 -8.06 -9.59 2.24
C MET A 25 -7.99 -9.32 3.74
N ARG A 26 -9.12 -9.53 4.40
CA ARG A 26 -9.29 -9.22 5.82
C ARG A 26 -8.82 -10.40 6.65
N TYR A 27 -8.16 -10.11 7.76
CA TYR A 27 -7.91 -11.14 8.78
C TYR A 27 -9.25 -11.63 9.36
N MET A 28 -9.52 -12.93 9.20
CA MET A 28 -10.74 -13.54 9.74
C MET A 28 -10.56 -13.85 11.22
N LYS A 29 -11.18 -13.02 12.07
CA LYS A 29 -11.21 -13.19 13.53
C LYS A 29 -12.11 -14.34 13.94
N ASP A 30 -11.83 -14.92 15.10
CA ASP A 30 -12.68 -15.90 15.78
C ASP A 30 -13.00 -17.18 14.99
N ILE A 31 -12.17 -17.51 14.00
CA ILE A 31 -12.26 -18.78 13.29
C ILE A 31 -11.59 -19.89 14.11
N ARG A 32 -12.20 -21.08 14.11
CA ARG A 32 -11.65 -22.25 14.78
C ARG A 32 -10.25 -22.53 14.24
N SER A 33 -9.26 -22.49 15.14
CA SER A 33 -7.89 -22.79 14.76
C SER A 33 -7.77 -24.23 14.23
N LYS A 34 -6.91 -24.39 13.23
CA LYS A 34 -6.52 -25.68 12.65
C LYS A 34 -5.03 -25.95 12.90
N GLU A 35 -4.55 -27.13 12.54
CA GLU A 35 -3.19 -27.61 12.84
C GLU A 35 -2.11 -26.58 12.44
N GLY A 36 -1.32 -26.14 13.42
CA GLY A 36 -0.26 -25.14 13.20
C GLY A 36 -0.74 -23.71 12.89
N GLY A 37 -2.04 -23.44 12.97
CA GLY A 37 -2.67 -22.14 12.70
C GLY A 37 -2.54 -21.15 13.86
N PHE A 38 -3.01 -21.53 15.06
CA PHE A 38 -3.12 -20.64 16.23
C PHE A 38 -3.71 -19.26 15.86
N HIS A 39 -3.08 -18.18 16.31
CA HIS A 39 -3.44 -16.79 15.98
C HIS A 39 -3.19 -16.40 14.51
N ARG A 40 -2.65 -17.30 13.67
CA ARG A 40 -2.40 -17.05 12.23
C ARG A 40 -3.47 -17.66 11.34
N THR A 41 -4.39 -18.44 11.90
CA THR A 41 -5.41 -19.16 11.13
C THR A 41 -6.20 -18.18 10.24
N GLY A 42 -6.53 -16.99 10.76
CA GLY A 42 -7.27 -15.96 10.03
C GLY A 42 -6.53 -15.35 8.84
N SER A 43 -5.20 -15.55 8.73
CA SER A 43 -4.38 -15.15 7.57
C SER A 43 -4.18 -16.29 6.56
N ARG A 44 -4.83 -17.45 6.78
CA ARG A 44 -4.70 -18.64 5.93
C ARG A 44 -6.00 -19.02 5.25
N THR A 45 -6.99 -18.13 5.29
CA THR A 45 -8.25 -18.35 4.59
C THR A 45 -8.01 -18.43 3.09
N PRO A 46 -8.87 -19.15 2.35
CA PRO A 46 -8.67 -19.31 0.93
C PRO A 46 -8.69 -17.98 0.18
N MET A 47 -7.89 -17.87 -0.87
CA MET A 47 -7.85 -16.68 -1.74
C MET A 47 -9.23 -16.40 -2.35
N GLN A 48 -9.56 -15.12 -2.47
CA GLN A 48 -10.85 -14.66 -2.97
C GLN A 48 -10.72 -14.19 -4.42
N TRP A 49 -10.95 -15.10 -5.37
CA TRP A 49 -10.76 -14.85 -6.80
C TRP A 49 -11.90 -14.04 -7.42
N ASP A 50 -13.14 -14.46 -7.19
CA ASP A 50 -14.32 -13.88 -7.84
C ASP A 50 -15.56 -13.92 -6.93
N ASN A 51 -16.74 -13.59 -7.47
CA ASN A 51 -18.00 -13.60 -6.75
C ASN A 51 -18.79 -14.93 -6.83
N ASN A 52 -18.20 -15.99 -7.39
CA ASN A 52 -18.83 -17.32 -7.47
C ASN A 52 -18.77 -18.07 -6.12
N ALA A 53 -19.23 -19.32 -6.12
CA ALA A 53 -19.17 -20.21 -4.96
C ALA A 53 -17.77 -20.23 -4.34
N ASN A 54 -17.70 -20.13 -3.01
CA ASN A 54 -16.46 -20.04 -2.24
C ASN A 54 -15.48 -18.97 -2.76
N LYS A 55 -16.00 -17.86 -3.28
CA LYS A 55 -15.20 -16.77 -3.88
C LYS A 55 -14.27 -17.25 -5.00
N GLY A 56 -14.69 -18.27 -5.75
CA GLY A 56 -13.92 -18.85 -6.85
C GLY A 56 -12.76 -19.75 -6.43
N PHE A 57 -12.58 -20.01 -5.13
CA PHE A 57 -11.51 -20.89 -4.64
C PHE A 57 -11.77 -22.38 -4.93
N SER A 58 -13.02 -22.82 -4.79
CA SER A 58 -13.39 -24.23 -4.90
C SER A 58 -14.87 -24.40 -5.22
N THR A 59 -15.22 -25.49 -5.90
CA THR A 59 -16.61 -25.89 -6.17
C THR A 59 -17.16 -26.86 -5.12
N ALA A 60 -16.38 -27.24 -4.11
CA ALA A 60 -16.84 -28.09 -3.01
C ALA A 60 -17.92 -27.39 -2.18
N GLU A 61 -18.70 -28.17 -1.43
CA GLU A 61 -19.65 -27.61 -0.47
C GLU A 61 -18.90 -26.76 0.57
N THR A 62 -19.45 -25.62 0.96
CA THR A 62 -18.79 -24.65 1.86
C THR A 62 -18.30 -25.30 3.17
N GLN A 63 -19.06 -26.26 3.70
CA GLN A 63 -18.74 -26.96 4.94
C GLN A 63 -17.57 -27.95 4.81
N GLN A 64 -17.17 -28.29 3.58
CA GLN A 64 -16.04 -29.17 3.28
C GLN A 64 -14.72 -28.40 3.12
N LEU A 65 -14.75 -27.07 3.06
CA LEU A 65 -13.53 -26.29 3.02
C LEU A 65 -12.73 -26.45 4.31
N TYR A 66 -11.40 -26.59 4.18
CA TYR A 66 -10.51 -26.65 5.34
C TYR A 66 -10.62 -25.39 6.21
N LEU A 67 -10.74 -24.23 5.57
CA LEU A 67 -11.05 -22.93 6.17
C LEU A 67 -12.07 -22.20 5.30
N ALA A 68 -12.97 -21.44 5.93
CA ALA A 68 -13.97 -20.64 5.22
C ALA A 68 -13.33 -19.41 4.56
N VAL A 69 -13.96 -18.94 3.48
CA VAL A 69 -13.71 -17.61 2.86
C VAL A 69 -14.42 -16.50 3.64
N ASP A 70 -14.09 -15.23 3.40
CA ASP A 70 -14.84 -14.10 3.96
C ASP A 70 -16.30 -14.12 3.45
N PRO A 71 -17.29 -14.31 4.35
CA PRO A 71 -18.70 -14.41 3.97
C PRO A 71 -19.32 -13.03 3.66
N SER A 72 -18.60 -11.94 3.93
CA SER A 72 -19.10 -10.58 3.75
C SER A 72 -19.43 -10.31 2.28
N LYS A 73 -20.52 -9.59 2.03
CA LYS A 73 -20.93 -9.21 0.66
C LYS A 73 -19.89 -8.33 -0.03
N ASP A 74 -19.19 -7.52 0.76
CA ASP A 74 -18.15 -6.58 0.33
C ASP A 74 -16.73 -7.17 0.46
N ALA A 75 -16.60 -8.48 0.66
CA ALA A 75 -15.31 -9.14 0.69
C ALA A 75 -14.54 -8.86 -0.62
N PRO A 76 -13.26 -8.46 -0.55
CA PRO A 76 -12.51 -8.10 -1.75
C PRO A 76 -12.27 -9.33 -2.62
N THR A 77 -12.43 -9.23 -3.93
CA THR A 77 -12.11 -10.29 -4.87
C THR A 77 -11.11 -9.80 -5.90
N VAL A 78 -10.30 -10.69 -6.46
CA VAL A 78 -9.39 -10.37 -7.56
C VAL A 78 -10.16 -9.77 -8.73
N GLU A 79 -11.27 -10.39 -9.13
CA GLU A 79 -12.16 -9.89 -10.18
C GLU A 79 -12.58 -8.43 -9.96
N ASN A 80 -13.07 -8.08 -8.76
CA ASN A 80 -13.54 -6.72 -8.48
C ASN A 80 -12.37 -5.72 -8.47
N GLN A 81 -11.21 -6.11 -7.90
CA GLN A 81 -10.04 -5.24 -7.80
C GLN A 81 -9.35 -5.03 -9.16
N LEU A 82 -9.41 -6.01 -10.08
CA LEU A 82 -8.87 -5.87 -11.44
C LEU A 82 -9.63 -4.82 -12.27
N HIS A 83 -10.94 -4.68 -12.05
CA HIS A 83 -11.78 -3.75 -12.81
C HIS A 83 -11.79 -2.32 -12.26
N ASP A 84 -11.31 -2.12 -11.04
CA ASP A 84 -11.18 -0.80 -10.40
C ASP A 84 -9.75 -0.26 -10.50
N LYS A 85 -9.57 0.86 -11.22
CA LYS A 85 -8.27 1.52 -11.39
C LYS A 85 -7.75 2.14 -10.09
N ASP A 86 -8.67 2.48 -9.18
CA ASP A 86 -8.36 2.99 -7.86
C ASP A 86 -8.33 1.87 -6.81
N SER A 87 -8.31 0.60 -7.21
CA SER A 87 -8.25 -0.52 -6.27
C SER A 87 -6.89 -0.62 -5.57
N LEU A 88 -6.82 -1.38 -4.47
CA LEU A 88 -5.53 -1.65 -3.83
C LEU A 88 -4.61 -2.43 -4.77
N TYR A 89 -5.17 -3.35 -5.57
CA TYR A 89 -4.42 -4.13 -6.54
C TYR A 89 -3.79 -3.23 -7.62
N SER A 90 -4.59 -2.35 -8.22
CA SER A 90 -4.14 -1.44 -9.28
C SER A 90 -3.04 -0.51 -8.77
N ILE A 91 -3.19 0.02 -7.56
CA ILE A 91 -2.19 0.87 -6.91
C ILE A 91 -0.92 0.10 -6.52
N THR A 92 -1.06 -1.13 -6.03
CA THR A 92 0.09 -2.00 -5.72
C THR A 92 0.88 -2.31 -6.98
N LYS A 93 0.19 -2.63 -8.08
CA LYS A 93 0.80 -2.87 -9.39
C LYS A 93 1.53 -1.63 -9.92
N SER A 94 0.93 -0.43 -9.81
CA SER A 94 1.60 0.81 -10.23
C SER A 94 2.81 1.15 -9.37
N LEU A 95 2.78 0.86 -8.06
CA LEU A 95 3.93 1.02 -7.17
C LEU A 95 5.07 0.05 -7.50
N VAL A 96 4.78 -1.21 -7.82
CA VAL A 96 5.80 -2.17 -8.30
C VAL A 96 6.43 -1.68 -9.61
N ALA A 97 5.62 -1.18 -10.54
CA ALA A 97 6.13 -0.59 -11.78
C ALA A 97 7.01 0.63 -11.51
N LEU A 98 6.57 1.54 -10.63
CA LEU A 98 7.35 2.71 -10.19
C LEU A 98 8.71 2.28 -9.60
N ARG A 99 8.71 1.29 -8.70
CA ARG A 99 9.94 0.76 -8.12
C ARG A 99 10.89 0.25 -9.21
N HIS A 100 10.42 -0.54 -10.17
CA HIS A 100 11.26 -1.05 -11.26
C HIS A 100 11.78 0.03 -12.22
N MET A 101 11.04 1.12 -12.43
CA MET A 101 11.47 2.22 -13.31
C MET A 101 12.59 3.07 -12.70
N HIS A 102 12.73 3.10 -11.38
CA HIS A 102 13.68 3.97 -10.69
C HIS A 102 14.73 3.14 -9.94
N ALA A 103 16.00 3.23 -10.38
CA ALA A 103 17.13 2.66 -9.66
C ALA A 103 17.23 3.19 -8.22
N ASP A 104 16.82 4.46 -8.00
CA ASP A 104 16.78 5.10 -6.69
C ASP A 104 15.87 4.37 -5.68
N LEU A 105 14.88 3.59 -6.14
CA LEU A 105 13.97 2.85 -5.28
C LEU A 105 14.43 1.41 -5.01
N GLN A 106 15.56 0.96 -5.56
CA GLN A 106 16.06 -0.40 -5.38
C GLN A 106 16.60 -0.65 -3.96
N ALA A 107 16.89 -1.91 -3.65
CA ALA A 107 17.09 -2.36 -2.27
C ALA A 107 18.28 -1.69 -1.55
N ASP A 108 19.32 -1.36 -2.31
CA ASP A 108 20.62 -0.86 -1.86
C ASP A 108 20.82 0.65 -2.07
N ALA A 109 19.88 1.32 -2.72
CA ALA A 109 19.96 2.75 -2.95
C ALA A 109 19.79 3.56 -1.65
N ASP A 110 20.51 4.68 -1.56
CA ASP A 110 20.57 5.56 -0.39
C ASP A 110 19.19 5.92 0.19
N PHE A 111 19.16 6.12 1.51
CA PHE A 111 17.98 6.54 2.26
C PHE A 111 18.37 7.62 3.26
N ASN A 112 17.75 8.79 3.14
CA ASN A 112 18.00 9.92 4.03
C ASN A 112 16.66 10.52 4.46
N VAL A 113 16.37 10.52 5.76
CA VAL A 113 15.21 11.24 6.30
C VAL A 113 15.48 12.73 6.24
N ILE A 114 14.59 13.50 5.63
CA ILE A 114 14.70 14.96 5.51
C ILE A 114 13.64 15.69 6.33
N TYR A 115 12.54 15.03 6.71
CA TYR A 115 11.55 15.58 7.63
C TYR A 115 10.87 14.49 8.45
N ALA A 116 10.89 14.67 9.77
CA ALA A 116 10.21 13.83 10.75
C ALA A 116 10.07 14.63 12.07
N GLU A 117 9.11 15.55 12.13
CA GLU A 117 8.88 16.34 13.34
C GLU A 117 8.07 15.57 14.38
N LYS A 118 8.44 15.73 15.66
CA LYS A 118 7.68 15.17 16.77
C LYS A 118 6.24 15.71 16.73
N GLU A 119 5.26 14.84 16.98
CA GLU A 119 3.82 15.17 17.01
C GLU A 119 3.20 15.53 15.66
N LYS A 120 4.01 15.58 14.59
CA LYS A 120 3.51 15.66 13.21
C LYS A 120 3.62 14.32 12.52
N MET A 121 2.69 14.09 11.61
CA MET A 121 2.57 12.82 10.89
C MET A 121 3.25 12.79 9.52
N PRO A 122 3.46 13.92 8.80
CA PRO A 122 4.23 13.87 7.55
C PRO A 122 5.63 13.34 7.79
N PHE A 123 6.00 12.35 6.99
CA PHE A 123 7.34 11.78 6.95
C PHE A 123 7.89 11.95 5.55
N VAL A 124 9.06 12.58 5.44
CA VAL A 124 9.69 12.85 4.15
C VAL A 124 11.11 12.31 4.15
N TYR A 125 11.44 11.58 3.09
CA TYR A 125 12.75 10.98 2.91
C TYR A 125 13.18 11.04 1.46
N LYS A 126 14.49 11.07 1.27
CA LYS A 126 15.15 11.06 -0.02
C LYS A 126 15.64 9.66 -0.34
N ARG A 127 15.37 9.21 -1.57
CA ARG A 127 15.92 8.01 -2.20
C ARG A 127 16.67 8.46 -3.44
N GLY A 128 18.01 8.52 -3.39
CA GLY A 128 18.84 9.04 -4.48
C GLY A 128 18.37 10.40 -5.01
N LYS A 129 17.84 10.45 -6.24
CA LYS A 129 17.32 11.68 -6.89
C LYS A 129 15.85 11.99 -6.59
N LEU A 130 15.16 11.12 -5.86
CA LEU A 130 13.74 11.24 -5.55
C LEU A 130 13.54 11.73 -4.12
N ILE A 131 12.50 12.55 -3.92
CA ILE A 131 11.97 12.88 -2.60
C ILE A 131 10.59 12.26 -2.46
N LEU A 132 10.35 11.56 -1.37
CA LEU A 132 9.10 10.87 -1.09
C LEU A 132 8.50 11.44 0.19
N ALA A 133 7.21 11.75 0.16
CA ALA A 133 6.48 12.21 1.33
C ALA A 133 5.23 11.36 1.54
N ILE A 134 4.97 11.01 2.80
CA ILE A 134 3.77 10.30 3.24
C ILE A 134 3.11 11.07 4.38
N ASN A 135 1.79 11.22 4.30
CA ASN A 135 0.95 11.71 5.40
C ASN A 135 -0.04 10.60 5.79
N PRO A 136 0.24 9.83 6.86
CA PRO A 136 -0.66 8.78 7.34
C PRO A 136 -1.83 9.32 8.17
N SER A 137 -1.88 10.63 8.46
CA SER A 137 -2.94 11.20 9.29
C SER A 137 -4.27 11.36 8.54
N SER A 138 -5.29 11.78 9.30
CA SER A 138 -6.60 12.14 8.79
C SER A 138 -6.75 13.63 8.47
N VAL A 139 -5.68 14.43 8.57
CA VAL A 139 -5.69 15.86 8.29
C VAL A 139 -4.70 16.23 7.19
N GLU A 140 -4.96 17.32 6.49
CA GLU A 140 -3.99 17.92 5.58
C GLU A 140 -2.89 18.61 6.38
N GLU A 141 -1.66 18.51 5.89
CA GLU A 141 -0.49 19.07 6.52
C GLU A 141 0.34 19.83 5.49
N THR A 142 0.96 20.92 5.94
CA THR A 142 1.85 21.74 5.12
C THR A 142 3.22 21.80 5.76
N ILE A 143 4.25 21.53 4.96
CA ILE A 143 5.64 21.59 5.39
C ILE A 143 6.43 22.44 4.39
N SER A 144 7.46 23.15 4.87
CA SER A 144 8.37 23.91 4.03
C SER A 144 9.79 23.38 4.23
N LEU A 145 10.44 23.01 3.14
CA LEU A 145 11.78 22.43 3.10
C LEU A 145 12.53 22.98 1.89
N ASP A 146 13.70 23.61 2.09
CA ASP A 146 14.48 24.20 0.99
C ASP A 146 14.90 23.15 -0.06
N GLU A 147 15.05 21.89 0.36
CA GLU A 147 15.37 20.75 -0.51
C GLU A 147 14.32 20.47 -1.59
N LEU A 148 13.09 20.96 -1.39
CA LEU A 148 11.98 20.79 -2.34
C LEU A 148 12.08 21.72 -3.55
N GLN A 149 12.98 22.73 -3.53
CA GLN A 149 13.09 23.70 -4.62
C GLN A 149 13.34 23.03 -5.99
N GLY A 150 12.40 23.24 -6.91
CA GLY A 150 12.44 22.73 -8.28
C GLY A 150 12.00 21.27 -8.44
N TYR A 151 11.49 20.64 -7.39
CA TYR A 151 10.86 19.32 -7.47
C TYR A 151 9.41 19.42 -7.95
N LYS A 152 8.94 18.38 -8.64
CA LYS A 152 7.56 18.24 -9.12
C LYS A 152 7.03 16.84 -8.83
N PRO A 153 5.71 16.66 -8.62
CA PRO A 153 5.12 15.35 -8.45
C PRO A 153 5.21 14.52 -9.72
N ILE A 154 5.71 13.29 -9.59
CA ILE A 154 5.72 12.29 -10.68
C ILE A 154 4.78 11.12 -10.39
N TYR A 155 4.37 10.93 -9.13
CA TYR A 155 3.43 9.90 -8.70
C TYR A 155 2.72 10.35 -7.42
N THR A 156 1.40 10.22 -7.36
CA THR A 156 0.60 10.64 -6.20
C THR A 156 -0.48 9.62 -5.88
N ILE A 157 -0.65 9.33 -4.58
CA ILE A 157 -1.83 8.66 -4.02
C ILE A 157 -2.50 9.69 -3.11
N GLY A 158 -3.79 9.95 -3.33
CA GLY A 158 -4.52 10.99 -2.58
C GLY A 158 -4.23 12.38 -3.17
N LYS A 159 -3.94 13.36 -2.31
CA LYS A 159 -3.71 14.75 -2.71
C LYS A 159 -2.33 15.23 -2.24
N ALA A 160 -1.58 15.84 -3.15
CA ALA A 160 -0.36 16.54 -2.82
C ALA A 160 -0.12 17.65 -3.85
N SER A 161 0.34 18.81 -3.38
CA SER A 161 0.76 19.93 -4.22
C SER A 161 2.05 20.52 -3.68
N ILE A 162 2.90 21.00 -4.58
CA ILE A 162 4.16 21.64 -4.26
C ILE A 162 4.22 23.02 -4.92
N GLU A 163 4.54 24.03 -4.11
CA GLU A 163 4.75 25.40 -4.53
C GLU A 163 6.10 25.86 -3.95
N ASP A 164 7.08 26.08 -4.83
CA ASP A 164 8.48 26.35 -4.48
C ASP A 164 9.07 25.33 -3.50
N THR A 165 9.21 25.71 -2.23
CA THR A 165 9.75 24.88 -1.13
C THR A 165 8.66 24.32 -0.23
N THR A 166 7.39 24.60 -0.51
CA THR A 166 6.25 24.23 0.33
C THR A 166 5.50 23.05 -0.26
N LEU A 167 5.40 21.97 0.50
CA LEU A 167 4.59 20.79 0.20
C LEU A 167 3.35 20.80 1.07
N THR A 168 2.18 20.82 0.43
CA THR A 168 0.89 20.53 1.06
C THR A 168 0.50 19.10 0.71
N ILE A 169 0.27 18.27 1.73
CA ILE A 169 -0.05 16.86 1.57
C ILE A 169 -1.33 16.51 2.33
N GLY A 170 -2.33 16.03 1.59
CA GLY A 170 -3.65 15.71 2.12
C GLY A 170 -3.64 14.52 3.09
N PRO A 171 -4.79 14.25 3.73
CA PRO A 171 -4.94 13.09 4.60
C PRO A 171 -4.71 11.80 3.81
N SER A 172 -4.12 10.80 4.47
CA SER A 172 -3.85 9.47 3.88
C SER A 172 -3.23 9.53 2.47
N SER A 173 -2.28 10.45 2.27
CA SER A 173 -1.70 10.75 0.96
C SER A 173 -0.21 10.41 0.91
N PHE A 174 0.29 10.17 -0.31
CA PHE A 174 1.68 9.87 -0.60
C PHE A 174 2.06 10.51 -1.93
N VAL A 175 3.29 11.03 -2.04
CA VAL A 175 3.80 11.61 -3.26
C VAL A 175 5.27 11.25 -3.46
N VAL A 176 5.63 10.98 -4.71
CA VAL A 176 7.02 10.93 -5.18
C VAL A 176 7.28 12.15 -6.02
N LEU A 177 8.35 12.85 -5.67
CA LEU A 177 8.81 14.07 -6.28
C LEU A 177 10.15 13.83 -6.98
N GLN A 178 10.32 14.46 -8.14
CA GLN A 178 11.59 14.47 -8.88
C GLN A 178 11.90 15.89 -9.35
N ARG A 179 13.18 16.25 -9.42
CA ARG A 179 13.61 17.53 -9.96
C ARG A 179 13.28 17.61 -11.46
N GLY A 180 12.62 18.70 -11.85
CA GLY A 180 12.28 19.01 -13.25
C GLY A 180 13.47 19.45 -14.09
#